data_AF-A0A7S1HWT5-F1
#
_entry.id   AF-A0A7S1HWT5-F1
#
_cell.length_a   1.000
_cell.length_b   1.000
_cell.length_c   1.000
_cell.angle_alpha   90.00
_cell.angle_beta   90.00
_cell.angle_gamma   90.00
#
_symmetry.space_group_name_H-M   'P 1'
#
loop_
_entity.id
_entity.type
_entity.pdbx_description
1 polymer ?
#
loop_
_entity_poly.entity_id
_entity_poly.type
_entity_poly.pdbx_seq_one_letter_code
_entity_poly.pdbx_strand_id
1 'polypeptide(L)'
;REGVFRTASECYNPYDLDNILSHLTNHCVQEMGPNFSKFEMGNEMWYDQFQAYLDQHHRGWNLREHVVPKIKDIIYACFQSVKQKLTHSVRGHEHEMLCYQVFGFDFMLDDEFRTWLIEVNGQPAVAEALLPAFTQDTVELIVQPLFPMPGRRPCRHRFEPVLEQNFPVH
;
A
#
# COMPACT_ATOMS: atom_id res chain seq x y z
N ARG A 1 -1.92 -2.53 10.70
CA ARG A 1 -1.96 -3.01 9.30
C ARG A 1 -0.54 -2.97 8.77
N GLU A 2 -0.17 -3.99 8.01
CA GLU A 2 1.19 -4.21 7.51
C GLU A 2 1.39 -3.53 6.15
N GLY A 3 2.65 -3.27 5.83
CA GLY A 3 3.13 -2.98 4.49
C GLY A 3 4.46 -3.71 4.26
N VAL A 4 4.94 -3.66 3.02
CA VAL A 4 6.15 -4.37 2.61
C VAL A 4 7.09 -3.38 1.91
N PHE A 5 8.37 -3.41 2.30
CA PHE A 5 9.43 -2.74 1.57
C PHE A 5 9.97 -3.70 0.52
N ARG A 6 10.01 -3.25 -0.74
CA ARG A 6 10.73 -3.95 -1.82
C ARG A 6 12.15 -3.44 -1.86
N THR A 7 13.12 -4.31 -1.64
CA THR A 7 14.53 -3.95 -1.49
C THR A 7 15.34 -4.28 -2.73
N ALA A 8 16.43 -3.54 -2.94
CA ALA A 8 17.47 -3.92 -3.88
C ALA A 8 18.54 -4.75 -3.16
N SER A 9 19.08 -5.76 -3.82
CA SER A 9 20.16 -6.59 -3.26
C SER A 9 21.57 -6.16 -3.68
N GLU A 10 21.67 -5.17 -4.56
CA GLU A 10 22.93 -4.55 -4.97
C GLU A 10 23.15 -3.23 -4.24
N CYS A 11 24.40 -2.90 -3.93
CA CYS A 11 24.74 -1.62 -3.32
C CYS A 11 24.38 -0.46 -4.27
N TYR A 12 23.63 0.51 -3.78
CA TYR A 12 23.29 1.73 -4.54
C TYR A 12 24.56 2.49 -4.95
N ASN A 13 24.68 2.81 -6.24
CA ASN A 13 25.76 3.64 -6.78
C ASN A 13 25.19 4.70 -7.73
N PRO A 14 25.17 6.00 -7.35
CA PRO A 14 24.59 7.05 -8.18
C PRO A 14 25.38 7.34 -9.46
N TYR A 15 26.63 6.83 -9.56
CA TYR A 15 27.49 7.04 -10.72
C TYR A 15 27.47 5.90 -11.74
N ASP A 16 26.84 4.77 -11.40
CA ASP A 16 26.70 3.60 -12.27
C ASP A 16 25.23 3.37 -12.59
N LEU A 17 24.74 4.07 -13.61
CA LEU A 17 23.35 3.99 -14.06
C LEU A 17 23.06 2.72 -14.87
N ASP A 18 24.10 2.02 -15.33
CA ASP A 18 23.96 0.77 -16.09
C ASP A 18 23.58 -0.39 -15.18
N ASN A 19 23.98 -0.33 -13.90
CA ASN A 19 23.56 -1.30 -12.88
C ASN A 19 22.13 -1.05 -12.39
N ILE A 20 21.14 -1.40 -13.23
CA ILE A 20 19.72 -1.25 -12.92
C ILE A 20 19.29 -1.97 -11.63
N LEU A 21 19.98 -3.05 -11.24
CA LEU A 21 19.67 -3.82 -10.03
C LEU A 21 19.94 -3.02 -8.75
N SER A 22 20.77 -1.99 -8.82
CA SER A 22 21.02 -1.07 -7.70
C SER A 22 20.01 0.07 -7.60
N HIS A 23 19.28 0.35 -8.69
CA HIS A 23 18.39 1.51 -8.82
C HIS A 23 16.90 1.15 -8.82
N LEU A 24 16.55 -0.05 -9.31
CA LEU A 24 15.16 -0.47 -9.48
C LEU A 24 14.81 -1.57 -8.49
N THR A 25 13.86 -1.30 -7.60
CA THR A 25 13.38 -2.26 -6.58
C THR A 25 12.19 -3.11 -7.05
N ASN A 26 11.84 -3.05 -8.34
CA ASN A 26 10.79 -3.90 -8.90
C ASN A 26 11.15 -5.38 -8.69
N HIS A 27 10.22 -6.16 -8.14
CA HIS A 27 10.45 -7.56 -7.80
C HIS A 27 10.96 -8.37 -9.00
N CYS A 28 10.30 -8.25 -10.16
CA CYS A 28 10.71 -8.91 -11.40
C CYS A 28 12.10 -8.51 -11.90
N VAL A 29 12.58 -7.31 -11.56
CA VAL A 29 13.94 -6.86 -11.89
C VAL A 29 14.94 -7.49 -10.93
N GLN A 30 14.63 -7.47 -9.63
CA GLN A 30 15.48 -8.03 -8.59
C GLN A 30 15.63 -9.56 -8.70
N GLU A 31 14.59 -10.29 -9.10
CA GLU A 31 14.62 -11.74 -9.32
C GLU A 31 15.67 -12.19 -10.36
N MET A 32 16.03 -11.29 -11.29
CA MET A 32 17.08 -11.58 -12.29
C MET A 32 18.50 -11.42 -11.72
N GLY A 33 18.64 -10.78 -10.56
CA GLY A 33 19.92 -10.47 -9.94
C GLY A 33 20.53 -11.66 -9.20
N PRO A 34 21.87 -11.81 -9.19
CA PRO A 34 22.55 -12.92 -8.52
C PRO A 34 22.42 -12.87 -6.99
N ASN A 35 22.11 -11.70 -6.42
CA ASN A 35 21.94 -11.49 -4.98
C ASN A 35 20.46 -11.47 -4.55
N PHE A 36 19.52 -11.90 -5.39
CA PHE A 36 18.11 -12.00 -5.00
C PHE A 36 17.93 -12.87 -3.75
N SER A 37 17.08 -12.42 -2.82
CA SER A 37 16.81 -13.06 -1.54
C SER A 37 18.01 -13.22 -0.59
N LYS A 38 19.10 -12.47 -0.81
CA LYS A 38 20.32 -12.60 -0.01
C LYS A 38 20.18 -12.10 1.43
N PHE A 39 19.43 -11.03 1.65
CA PHE A 39 19.30 -10.37 2.96
C PHE A 39 17.95 -10.69 3.61
N GLU A 40 16.88 -10.63 2.83
CA GLU A 40 15.53 -11.02 3.21
C GLU A 40 14.90 -11.86 2.11
N MET A 41 14.03 -12.80 2.48
CA MET A 41 13.35 -13.66 1.52
C MET A 41 12.53 -12.84 0.53
N GLY A 42 12.73 -13.07 -0.76
CA GLY A 42 11.98 -12.40 -1.82
C GLY A 42 12.30 -10.92 -2.02
N ASN A 43 13.35 -10.39 -1.37
CA ASN A 43 13.60 -8.95 -1.28
C ASN A 43 12.40 -8.18 -0.68
N GLU A 44 11.71 -8.83 0.26
CA GLU A 44 10.55 -8.28 0.97
C GLU A 44 10.89 -8.10 2.45
N MET A 45 10.96 -6.85 2.89
CA MET A 45 11.18 -6.51 4.30
C MET A 45 9.90 -5.96 4.92
N TRP A 46 9.43 -6.59 5.99
CA TRP A 46 8.21 -6.21 6.70
C TRP A 46 8.46 -5.03 7.65
N TYR A 47 7.38 -4.35 8.04
CA TYR A 47 7.46 -3.17 8.91
C TYR A 47 8.18 -3.42 10.23
N ASP A 48 7.95 -4.56 10.86
CA ASP A 48 8.60 -4.88 12.14
C ASP A 48 10.10 -5.17 11.96
N GLN A 49 10.51 -5.73 10.82
CA GLN A 49 11.94 -5.91 10.48
C GLN A 49 12.61 -4.57 10.23
N PHE A 50 11.95 -3.67 9.49
CA PHE A 50 12.48 -2.32 9.27
C PHE A 50 12.50 -1.50 10.57
N GLN A 51 11.50 -1.64 11.44
CA GLN A 51 11.51 -1.01 12.76
C GLN A 51 12.69 -1.50 13.59
N ALA A 52 12.98 -2.80 13.59
CA ALA A 52 14.16 -3.34 14.28
C ALA A 52 15.48 -2.76 13.72
N TYR A 53 15.56 -2.47 12.42
CA TYR A 53 16.70 -1.76 11.83
C TYR A 53 16.79 -0.31 12.34
N LEU A 54 15.66 0.42 12.39
CA LEU A 54 15.60 1.79 12.91
C LEU A 54 16.00 1.85 14.39
N ASP A 55 15.55 0.91 15.22
CA ASP A 55 15.88 0.87 16.65
C ASP A 55 17.39 0.74 16.90
N GLN A 56 18.10 0.07 15.98
CA GLN A 56 19.54 -0.14 16.04
C GLN A 56 20.34 1.05 15.49
N HIS A 57 19.89 1.67 14.39
CA HIS A 57 20.69 2.62 13.62
C HIS A 57 20.18 4.07 13.68
N HIS A 58 18.88 4.27 13.97
CA HIS A 58 18.17 5.54 13.92
C HIS A 58 17.30 5.74 15.16
N ARG A 59 17.93 5.75 16.36
CA ARG A 59 17.22 5.92 17.64
C ARG A 59 16.28 7.12 17.62
N GLY A 60 15.06 6.89 18.09
CA GLY A 60 13.99 7.91 18.12
C GLY A 60 13.08 7.88 16.89
N TRP A 61 13.44 7.15 15.83
CA TRP A 61 12.55 6.93 14.70
C TRP A 61 11.63 5.74 14.92
N ASN A 62 10.35 5.96 14.68
CA ASN A 62 9.32 4.94 14.67
C ASN A 62 8.56 5.01 13.34
N LEU A 63 8.60 3.94 12.55
CA LEU A 63 7.97 3.85 11.24
C LEU A 63 6.46 4.14 11.32
N ARG A 64 5.78 3.53 12.28
CA ARG A 64 4.32 3.60 12.43
C ARG A 64 3.84 4.97 12.93
N GLU A 65 4.68 5.69 13.67
CA GLU A 65 4.36 7.02 14.20
C GLU A 65 4.81 8.16 13.28
N HIS A 66 5.91 8.00 12.54
CA HIS A 66 6.51 9.10 11.79
C HIS A 66 6.28 9.00 10.27
N VAL A 67 6.30 7.78 9.71
CA VAL A 67 6.23 7.57 8.24
C VAL A 67 4.83 7.16 7.80
N VAL A 68 4.21 6.19 8.49
CA VAL A 68 2.87 5.67 8.11
C VAL A 68 1.80 6.77 8.10
N PRO A 69 1.78 7.75 9.02
CA PRO A 69 0.82 8.85 8.93
C PRO A 69 1.02 9.69 7.67
N LYS A 70 2.27 9.92 7.23
CA LYS A 70 2.54 10.65 5.98
C LYS A 70 2.11 9.88 4.75
N ILE A 71 2.31 8.57 4.72
CA ILE A 71 1.75 7.69 3.69
C ILE A 71 0.22 7.87 3.64
N LYS A 72 -0.44 7.86 4.80
CA LYS A 72 -1.90 8.03 4.89
C LYS A 72 -2.35 9.40 4.37
N ASP A 73 -1.69 10.48 4.78
CA ASP A 73 -1.99 11.84 4.35
C ASP A 73 -1.91 11.95 2.81
N ILE A 74 -0.88 11.38 2.20
CA ILE A 74 -0.69 11.39 0.75
C ILE A 74 -1.77 10.59 0.03
N ILE A 75 -2.10 9.39 0.51
CA ILE A 75 -3.18 8.56 -0.05
C ILE A 75 -4.51 9.33 0.00
N TYR A 76 -4.81 9.95 1.15
CA TYR A 76 -6.02 10.74 1.32
C TYR A 76 -6.06 11.91 0.34
N ALA A 77 -4.97 12.69 0.23
CA ALA A 77 -4.87 13.80 -0.69
C ALA A 77 -5.09 13.36 -2.16
N CYS A 78 -4.52 12.21 -2.55
CA CYS A 78 -4.74 11.62 -3.87
C CYS A 78 -6.24 11.38 -4.13
N PHE A 79 -6.93 10.70 -3.21
CA PHE A 79 -8.36 10.42 -3.37
C PHE A 79 -9.22 11.68 -3.34
N GLN A 80 -8.91 12.66 -2.48
CA GLN A 80 -9.63 13.94 -2.49
C GLN A 80 -9.49 14.66 -3.83
N SER A 81 -8.30 14.64 -4.44
CA SER A 81 -8.04 15.31 -5.72
C SER A 81 -8.90 14.76 -6.89
N VAL A 82 -9.30 13.50 -6.83
CA VAL A 82 -10.10 12.82 -7.87
C VAL A 82 -11.54 12.55 -7.47
N LYS A 83 -11.94 12.85 -6.22
CA LYS A 83 -13.26 12.54 -5.63
C LYS A 83 -14.42 12.99 -6.52
N GLN A 84 -14.37 14.21 -7.06
CA GLN A 84 -15.43 14.73 -7.93
C GLN A 84 -15.55 13.92 -9.23
N LYS A 85 -14.42 13.60 -9.89
CA LYS A 85 -14.42 12.80 -11.14
C LYS A 85 -15.00 11.41 -10.89
N LEU A 86 -14.57 10.74 -9.82
CA LEU A 86 -15.07 9.42 -9.44
C LEU A 86 -16.57 9.45 -9.11
N THR A 87 -17.04 10.48 -8.42
CA THR A 87 -18.46 10.60 -8.02
C THR A 87 -19.37 10.91 -9.20
N HIS A 88 -18.92 11.71 -10.16
CA HIS A 88 -19.70 12.07 -11.35
C HIS A 88 -19.81 10.90 -12.34
N SER A 89 -18.77 10.07 -12.48
CA SER A 89 -18.82 8.86 -13.34
C SER A 89 -19.88 7.83 -12.91
N VAL A 90 -20.33 7.88 -11.65
CA VAL A 90 -21.36 6.97 -11.12
C VAL A 90 -22.77 7.59 -11.18
N ARG A 91 -22.87 8.91 -11.35
CA ARG A 91 -24.15 9.63 -11.39
C ARG A 91 -24.63 9.76 -12.84
N GLY A 92 -25.62 8.95 -13.22
CA GLY A 92 -26.24 9.00 -14.56
C GLY A 92 -26.86 7.69 -15.03
N HIS A 93 -26.61 6.58 -14.33
CA HIS A 93 -27.28 5.31 -14.59
C HIS A 93 -28.56 5.22 -13.75
N GLU A 94 -29.63 4.66 -14.33
CA GLU A 94 -30.93 4.42 -13.66
C GLU A 94 -30.80 3.51 -12.41
N HIS A 95 -29.65 2.85 -12.25
CA HIS A 95 -29.24 2.11 -11.08
C HIS A 95 -27.92 2.70 -10.54
N GLU A 96 -27.87 3.00 -9.24
CA GLU A 96 -26.62 3.34 -8.53
C GLU A 96 -25.63 2.18 -8.67
N MET A 97 -24.67 2.28 -9.60
CA MET A 97 -23.63 1.28 -9.76
C MET A 97 -22.61 1.41 -8.64
N LEU A 98 -22.50 0.39 -7.80
CA LEU A 98 -21.46 0.31 -6.78
C LEU A 98 -20.17 -0.22 -7.40
N CYS A 99 -19.11 0.59 -7.31
CA CYS A 99 -17.77 0.20 -7.73
C CYS A 99 -16.83 0.13 -6.52
N TYR A 100 -15.95 -0.87 -6.51
CA TYR A 100 -14.80 -0.89 -5.63
C TYR A 100 -13.55 -1.17 -6.46
N GLN A 101 -12.41 -0.65 -6.00
CA GLN A 101 -11.12 -0.91 -6.61
C GLN A 101 -10.06 -0.97 -5.52
N VAL A 102 -9.10 -1.86 -5.72
CA VAL A 102 -7.91 -2.01 -4.88
C VAL A 102 -6.77 -1.28 -5.57
N PHE A 103 -6.07 -0.43 -4.83
CA PHE A 103 -4.93 0.32 -5.32
C PHE A 103 -3.67 -0.08 -4.57
N GLY A 104 -2.56 -0.24 -5.28
CA GLY A 104 -1.22 -0.28 -4.69
C GLY A 104 -0.61 1.10 -4.77
N PHE A 105 -0.13 1.63 -3.67
CA PHE A 105 0.61 2.88 -3.65
C PHE A 105 2.07 2.57 -3.38
N ASP A 106 2.94 2.98 -4.28
CA ASP A 106 4.38 2.80 -4.14
C ASP A 106 5.02 4.10 -3.68
N PHE A 107 5.80 4.01 -2.60
CA PHE A 107 6.46 5.14 -1.96
C PHE A 107 7.97 4.91 -1.91
N MET A 108 8.71 6.01 -1.87
CA MET A 108 10.13 6.04 -1.57
C MET A 108 10.37 6.86 -0.30
N LEU A 109 11.25 6.37 0.57
CA LEU A 109 11.78 7.14 1.68
C LEU A 109 13.17 7.64 1.30
N ASP A 110 13.47 8.90 1.58
CA ASP A 110 14.83 9.42 1.44
C ASP A 110 15.63 9.26 2.74
N ASP A 111 16.86 9.77 2.74
CA ASP A 111 17.81 9.72 3.85
C ASP A 111 17.37 10.53 5.08
N GLU A 112 16.41 11.43 4.92
CA GLU A 112 15.76 12.18 5.99
C GLU A 112 14.41 11.57 6.41
N PHE A 113 14.08 10.37 5.89
CA PHE A 113 12.81 9.67 6.05
C PHE A 113 11.59 10.45 5.58
N ARG A 114 11.75 11.36 4.61
CA ARG A 114 10.62 12.01 3.95
C ARG A 114 9.98 11.02 2.98
N THR A 115 8.65 11.00 2.98
CA THR A 115 7.85 10.07 2.17
C THR A 115 7.48 10.69 0.84
N TRP A 116 7.88 10.05 -0.25
CA TRP A 116 7.59 10.48 -1.63
C TRP A 116 6.69 9.46 -2.33
N LEU A 117 5.57 9.90 -2.90
CA LEU A 117 4.75 9.07 -3.78
C LEU A 117 5.45 8.88 -5.12
N ILE A 118 5.61 7.63 -5.56
CA ILE A 118 6.18 7.28 -6.85
C ILE A 118 5.07 7.04 -7.86
N GLU A 119 4.17 6.10 -7.55
CA GLU A 119 3.06 5.76 -8.43
C GLU A 119 1.85 5.17 -7.68
N VAL A 120 0.71 5.13 -8.39
CA VAL A 120 -0.52 4.50 -7.91
C VAL A 120 -0.94 3.45 -8.93
N ASN A 121 -0.85 2.19 -8.53
CA ASN A 121 -1.16 1.01 -9.34
C ASN A 121 -2.63 0.60 -9.16
N GLY A 122 -3.40 0.65 -10.25
CA GLY A 122 -4.82 0.25 -10.27
C GLY A 122 -5.07 -1.26 -10.30
N GLN A 123 -4.01 -2.06 -10.50
CA GLN A 123 -4.05 -3.52 -10.49
C GLN A 123 -2.81 -4.05 -9.73
N PRO A 124 -2.78 -3.88 -8.40
CA PRO A 124 -1.62 -4.26 -7.61
C PRO A 124 -1.51 -5.78 -7.45
N ALA A 125 -0.28 -6.28 -7.44
CA ALA A 125 0.01 -7.57 -6.85
C ALA A 125 0.04 -7.44 -5.32
N VAL A 126 -0.57 -8.40 -4.63
CA VAL A 126 -0.54 -8.49 -3.16
C VAL A 126 0.55 -9.50 -2.79
N ALA A 127 1.42 -9.15 -1.84
CA ALA A 127 2.42 -10.09 -1.32
C ALA A 127 1.74 -11.39 -0.86
N GLU A 128 2.31 -12.53 -1.20
CA GLU A 128 1.68 -13.85 -1.00
C GLU A 128 1.24 -14.05 0.46
N ALA A 129 2.07 -13.62 1.41
CA ALA A 129 1.79 -13.69 2.84
C ALA A 129 0.54 -12.90 3.28
N LEU A 130 0.18 -11.84 2.55
CA LEU A 130 -0.98 -10.99 2.87
C LEU A 130 -2.25 -11.41 2.12
N LEU A 131 -2.12 -12.20 1.05
CA LEU A 131 -3.24 -12.51 0.15
C LEU A 131 -4.46 -13.15 0.86
N PRO A 132 -4.31 -14.11 1.80
CA PRO A 132 -5.46 -14.69 2.50
C PRO A 132 -6.24 -13.67 3.32
N ALA A 133 -5.53 -12.88 4.15
CA ALA A 133 -6.14 -11.85 5.00
C ALA A 133 -6.76 -10.74 4.15
N PHE A 134 -6.06 -10.30 3.10
CA PHE A 134 -6.55 -9.30 2.17
C PHE A 134 -7.84 -9.73 1.47
N THR A 135 -7.90 -10.99 1.01
CA THR A 135 -9.08 -11.54 0.33
C THR A 135 -10.26 -11.64 1.29
N GLN A 136 -10.02 -12.11 2.53
CA GLN A 136 -11.04 -12.18 3.55
C GLN A 136 -11.59 -10.78 3.90
N ASP A 137 -10.72 -9.82 4.18
CA ASP A 137 -11.10 -8.43 4.47
C ASP A 137 -11.90 -7.82 3.32
N THR A 138 -11.50 -8.07 2.06
CA THR A 138 -12.21 -7.57 0.88
C THR A 138 -13.64 -8.13 0.82
N VAL A 139 -13.82 -9.42 1.06
CA VAL A 139 -15.14 -10.04 1.07
C VAL A 139 -15.99 -9.52 2.24
N GLU A 140 -15.44 -9.44 3.44
CA GLU A 140 -16.16 -9.01 4.64
C GLU A 140 -16.54 -7.53 4.62
N LEU A 141 -15.64 -6.66 4.16
CA LEU A 141 -15.85 -5.21 4.18
C LEU A 141 -16.61 -4.70 2.96
N ILE A 142 -16.46 -5.34 1.80
CA ILE A 142 -17.01 -4.83 0.54
C ILE A 142 -18.17 -5.69 0.03
N VAL A 143 -18.00 -7.01 -0.05
CA VAL A 143 -18.95 -7.90 -0.72
C VAL A 143 -20.13 -8.26 0.19
N GLN A 144 -19.88 -8.71 1.41
CA GLN A 144 -20.92 -9.18 2.34
C GLN A 144 -21.97 -8.12 2.71
N PRO A 145 -21.64 -6.82 2.89
CA PRO A 145 -22.64 -5.79 3.16
C PRO A 145 -23.60 -5.58 1.97
N LEU A 146 -23.13 -5.82 0.74
CA LEU A 146 -23.91 -5.67 -0.48
C LEU A 146 -24.71 -6.93 -0.83
N PHE A 147 -24.16 -8.11 -0.52
CA PHE A 147 -24.73 -9.42 -0.83
C PHE A 147 -24.73 -10.33 0.41
N PRO A 148 -25.64 -10.10 1.37
CA PRO A 148 -25.66 -10.87 2.61
C PRO A 148 -26.06 -12.34 2.36
N MET A 149 -25.38 -13.25 3.05
CA MET A 149 -25.69 -14.69 2.99
C MET A 149 -27.12 -14.96 3.53
N PRO A 150 -27.89 -15.88 2.91
CA PRO A 150 -29.22 -16.25 3.40
C PRO A 150 -29.17 -16.67 4.87
N GLY A 151 -29.98 -16.03 5.72
CA GLY A 151 -30.05 -16.32 7.16
C GLY A 151 -29.05 -15.58 8.05
N ARG A 152 -28.10 -14.81 7.50
CA ARG A 152 -27.31 -13.83 8.28
C ARG A 152 -27.98 -12.46 8.23
N ARG A 153 -28.05 -11.76 9.37
CA ARG A 153 -28.49 -10.36 9.37
C ARG A 153 -27.53 -9.54 8.50
N PRO A 154 -28.02 -8.66 7.62
CA PRO A 154 -27.14 -7.77 6.86
C PRO A 154 -26.29 -6.96 7.83
N CYS A 155 -24.97 -6.95 7.61
CA CYS A 155 -24.08 -6.10 8.40
C CYS A 155 -24.44 -4.65 8.07
N ARG A 156 -24.98 -3.91 9.05
CA ARG A 156 -25.46 -2.53 8.89
C ARG A 156 -24.33 -1.49 8.76
N HIS A 157 -23.14 -1.89 8.36
CA HIS A 157 -22.14 -0.95 7.90
C HIS A 157 -22.60 -0.44 6.55
N ARG A 158 -23.49 0.57 6.59
CA ARG A 158 -23.56 1.58 5.55
C ARG A 158 -22.10 1.95 5.29
N PHE A 159 -21.68 2.03 4.03
CA PHE A 159 -20.38 2.62 3.67
C PHE A 159 -20.39 4.08 4.14
N GLU A 160 -20.28 4.30 5.45
CA GLU A 160 -19.86 5.56 6.03
C GLU A 160 -18.51 5.87 5.37
N PRO A 161 -18.19 7.14 5.13
CA PRO A 161 -16.99 7.49 4.38
C PRO A 161 -15.76 6.93 5.11
N VAL A 162 -15.34 5.73 4.68
CA VAL A 162 -14.20 4.97 5.21
C VAL A 162 -12.93 5.81 5.09
N LEU A 163 -12.91 6.71 4.10
CA LEU A 163 -11.90 7.76 3.95
C LEU A 163 -11.82 8.69 5.16
N GLU A 164 -12.93 9.17 5.71
CA GLU A 164 -12.90 10.13 6.84
C GLU A 164 -12.62 9.43 8.18
N GLN A 165 -12.99 8.15 8.32
CA GLN A 165 -12.69 7.36 9.53
C GLN A 165 -11.26 6.81 9.57
N ASN A 166 -10.68 6.43 8.42
CA ASN A 166 -9.31 5.89 8.37
C ASN A 166 -8.24 6.95 8.10
N PHE A 167 -8.64 8.15 7.66
CA PHE A 167 -7.78 9.29 7.41
C PHE A 167 -8.40 10.55 8.07
N PRO A 168 -8.43 10.62 9.41
CA PRO A 168 -8.90 11.82 10.09
C PRO A 168 -7.99 13.00 9.72
N VAL A 169 -8.59 14.05 9.16
CA VAL A 169 -7.88 15.31 8.90
C VAL A 169 -7.62 15.96 10.25
N HIS A 170 -6.35 16.17 10.59
CA HIS A 170 -5.93 16.98 11.74
C HIS A 170 -5.79 18.45 11.35
#